data_AF-A0A816G9Z6-F1
#
_entry.id   AF-A0A816G9Z6-F1
#
_cell.length_a   1.000
_cell.length_b   1.000
_cell.length_c   1.000
_cell.angle_alpha   90.00
_cell.angle_beta   90.00
_cell.angle_gamma   90.00
#
_symmetry.space_group_name_H-M   'P 1'
#
loop_
_entity.id
_entity.type
_entity.pdbx_description
1 polymer ?
#
loop_
_entity_poly.entity_id
_entity_poly.type
_entity_poly.pdbx_seq_one_letter_code
_entity_poly.pdbx_strand_id
1 'polypeptide(L)'
;MTQVRSWKRHILKIHSNRINQHSTDYNGVVINNVDNLVPAVAGNGFDPQCLDDDDNDDGNMMINAQNRSIRNSTHSVSDYQNDLNHENKERLSNTEERLKINILRLLINLKSNNVTETCIDICSKDVINILNEYKDVNTEIYFNNIRKTIETSICRDKFISSHINVIRPKSITSLVKHLYVFSKKKQRQIRYIHKAQYIPFKESLINLLKKPEVLESLNCRSRSNVMTDLSTGSFCEQYPVFGVPDSLKIILFYDDIGINNPLGSRVKSVGMFYWTLANLPRFVRSQDRRVFLLACIEKKYLKQYGFTPVLDDFFHAIGELETNGLSLVIDEKTHVFRGSLLLLCGDILCLAQMHGFKCAFRLGRKPFFYCDVNQDGLRRINKGGDCQLRTLEKYDKNCMAIEFANGPEKTKL
;
A
#
# COMPACT_ATOMS: atom_id res chain seq x y z
N MET A 1 -16.40 24.71 8.98
CA MET A 1 -15.86 23.35 8.82
C MET A 1 -15.79 23.05 7.34
N THR A 2 -14.59 22.91 6.78
CA THR A 2 -14.35 22.72 5.34
C THR A 2 -15.09 21.49 4.81
N GLN A 3 -15.87 21.68 3.73
CA GLN A 3 -16.63 20.64 3.02
C GLN A 3 -15.81 19.36 2.83
N VAL A 4 -16.12 18.31 3.59
CA VAL A 4 -15.71 16.95 3.24
C VAL A 4 -16.61 16.53 2.08
N ARG A 5 -16.17 16.78 0.84
CA ARG A 5 -16.82 16.17 -0.32
C ARG A 5 -16.71 14.66 -0.16
N SER A 6 -17.86 14.00 -0.01
CA SER A 6 -17.95 12.55 0.12
C SER A 6 -17.13 11.85 -0.97
N TRP A 7 -16.24 10.95 -0.56
CA TRP A 7 -15.46 10.07 -1.45
C TRP A 7 -16.37 9.29 -2.42
N LYS A 8 -17.53 8.84 -1.93
CA LYS A 8 -18.55 8.15 -2.74
C LYS A 8 -19.13 9.07 -3.83
N ARG A 9 -19.37 10.36 -3.54
CA ARG A 9 -19.81 11.35 -4.54
C ARG A 9 -18.73 11.61 -5.60
N HIS A 10 -17.45 11.53 -5.26
CA HIS A 10 -16.38 11.77 -6.22
C HIS A 10 -16.19 10.58 -7.17
N ILE A 11 -16.12 9.35 -6.63
CA ILE A 11 -16.10 8.12 -7.43
C ILE A 11 -17.31 8.08 -8.34
N LEU A 12 -18.52 8.28 -7.80
CA LEU A 12 -19.74 8.25 -8.62
C LEU A 12 -19.84 9.43 -9.58
N LYS A 13 -19.28 10.61 -9.29
CA LYS A 13 -19.24 11.74 -10.25
C LYS A 13 -18.22 11.54 -11.36
N ILE A 14 -17.08 10.89 -11.07
CA ILE A 14 -16.12 10.46 -12.09
C ILE A 14 -16.75 9.38 -12.97
N HIS A 15 -17.39 8.37 -12.39
CA HIS A 15 -18.05 7.32 -13.16
C HIS A 15 -19.33 7.80 -13.86
N SER A 16 -20.17 8.64 -13.25
CA SER A 16 -21.43 9.13 -13.84
C SER A 16 -21.21 10.16 -14.95
N ASN A 17 -20.25 11.06 -14.81
CA ASN A 17 -19.86 11.96 -15.90
C ASN A 17 -19.23 11.20 -17.08
N ARG A 18 -18.64 10.02 -16.84
CA ARG A 18 -18.07 9.14 -17.88
C ARG A 18 -19.13 8.24 -18.54
N ILE A 19 -20.13 7.77 -17.79
CA ILE A 19 -21.28 7.04 -18.35
C ILE A 19 -22.10 7.95 -19.28
N ASN A 20 -22.29 9.22 -18.92
CA ASN A 20 -23.03 10.18 -19.75
C ASN A 20 -22.28 10.65 -21.02
N GLN A 21 -20.97 10.39 -21.13
CA GLN A 21 -20.22 10.60 -22.38
C GLN A 21 -20.31 9.40 -23.34
N HIS A 22 -20.77 8.25 -22.85
CA HIS A 22 -20.98 7.04 -23.64
C HIS A 22 -22.46 6.67 -23.82
N SER A 23 -23.39 7.50 -23.34
CA SER A 23 -24.83 7.21 -23.33
C SER A 23 -25.59 7.60 -24.60
N THR A 24 -24.92 7.81 -25.75
CA THR A 24 -25.64 7.83 -27.03
C THR A 24 -25.97 6.44 -27.55
N ASP A 25 -25.36 5.38 -27.01
CA ASP A 25 -25.73 4.01 -27.30
C ASP A 25 -25.65 3.20 -26.01
N TYR A 26 -26.76 3.02 -25.29
CA TYR A 26 -27.05 1.86 -24.43
C TYR A 26 -28.30 2.19 -23.60
N ASN A 27 -29.45 1.77 -24.12
CA ASN A 27 -30.71 1.78 -23.38
C ASN A 27 -30.61 0.84 -22.18
N GLY A 28 -31.11 1.32 -21.04
CA GLY A 28 -30.91 0.71 -19.73
C GLY A 28 -31.49 -0.68 -19.55
N VAL A 29 -30.84 -1.45 -18.67
CA VAL A 29 -31.43 -2.60 -18.02
C VAL A 29 -31.34 -2.37 -16.51
N VAL A 30 -32.49 -2.10 -15.90
CA VAL A 30 -32.69 -2.15 -14.45
C VAL A 30 -32.83 -3.62 -14.08
N ILE A 31 -31.84 -4.19 -13.38
CA ILE A 31 -31.96 -5.55 -12.86
C ILE A 31 -32.43 -5.46 -11.41
N ASN A 32 -33.75 -5.59 -11.23
CA ASN A 32 -34.34 -6.12 -10.00
C ASN A 32 -34.25 -7.64 -10.09
N ASN A 33 -33.42 -8.27 -9.26
CA ASN A 33 -33.59 -9.65 -8.79
C ASN A 33 -32.49 -9.97 -7.77
N VAL A 34 -32.85 -9.92 -6.48
CA VAL A 34 -32.07 -10.51 -5.39
C VAL A 34 -33.00 -11.51 -4.72
N ASP A 35 -32.97 -12.75 -5.17
CA ASP A 35 -33.52 -13.86 -4.41
C ASP A 35 -32.43 -14.90 -4.18
N ASN A 36 -32.27 -15.20 -2.89
CA ASN A 36 -31.73 -16.41 -2.29
C ASN A 36 -30.30 -16.82 -2.65
N LEU A 37 -29.41 -16.80 -1.63
CA LEU A 37 -28.54 -17.91 -1.23
C LEU A 37 -27.72 -17.48 0.00
N VAL A 38 -28.07 -18.01 1.18
CA VAL A 38 -27.28 -17.97 2.41
C VAL A 38 -27.11 -19.41 2.89
N PRO A 39 -25.89 -19.89 3.18
CA PRO A 39 -25.71 -20.95 4.16
C PRO A 39 -25.28 -20.35 5.49
N ALA A 40 -26.04 -20.69 6.54
CA ALA A 40 -25.73 -20.43 7.92
C ALA A 40 -24.48 -21.20 8.37
N VAL A 41 -23.62 -20.58 9.18
CA VAL A 41 -22.57 -21.28 9.93
C VAL A 41 -23.01 -21.34 11.39
N ALA A 42 -23.32 -22.55 11.85
CA ALA A 42 -23.58 -22.88 13.24
C ALA A 42 -22.29 -22.78 14.06
N GLY A 43 -22.42 -22.27 15.29
CA GLY A 43 -21.32 -22.16 16.23
C GLY A 43 -20.86 -23.51 16.76
N ASN A 44 -19.58 -23.59 17.10
CA ASN A 44 -19.06 -24.51 18.09
C ASN A 44 -18.11 -23.72 19.00
N GLY A 45 -18.29 -23.93 20.31
CA GLY A 45 -17.61 -23.20 21.38
C GLY A 45 -16.11 -23.43 21.42
N PHE A 46 -15.40 -22.43 21.90
CA PHE A 46 -13.99 -22.52 22.27
C PHE A 46 -13.89 -22.36 23.79
N ASP A 47 -13.32 -23.39 24.41
CA ASP A 47 -13.05 -23.53 25.84
C ASP A 47 -11.71 -22.83 26.17
N PRO A 48 -11.63 -21.93 27.16
CA PRO A 48 -10.41 -21.19 27.47
C PRO A 48 -9.71 -21.78 28.69
N GLN A 49 -8.85 -22.79 28.48
CA GLN A 49 -7.81 -23.16 29.45
C GLN A 49 -6.56 -23.58 28.71
N CYS A 50 -5.54 -22.71 28.75
CA CYS A 50 -4.10 -22.98 28.75
C CYS A 50 -3.39 -21.61 28.58
N LEU A 51 -3.36 -20.84 29.66
CA LEU A 51 -2.25 -19.94 29.93
C LEU A 51 -1.26 -20.76 30.77
N ASP A 52 0.00 -20.83 30.36
CA ASP A 52 1.15 -20.44 31.19
C ASP A 52 2.46 -20.66 30.40
N ASP A 53 3.29 -19.63 30.47
CA ASP A 53 4.76 -19.58 30.43
C ASP A 53 5.55 -20.20 29.26
N ASP A 54 6.09 -19.35 28.37
CA ASP A 54 7.46 -19.47 27.79
C ASP A 54 7.85 -18.27 26.88
N ASP A 55 7.95 -17.06 27.44
CA ASP A 55 8.31 -15.83 26.69
C ASP A 55 9.83 -15.55 26.59
N ASN A 56 10.70 -16.48 27.01
CA ASN A 56 12.16 -16.24 27.06
C ASN A 56 13.00 -16.96 25.99
N ASP A 57 12.45 -17.90 25.22
CA ASP A 57 13.24 -18.71 24.26
C ASP A 57 13.19 -18.19 22.81
N ASP A 58 12.13 -17.47 22.43
CA ASP A 58 11.96 -16.92 21.07
C ASP A 58 12.99 -15.83 20.72
N GLY A 59 13.41 -15.04 21.71
CA GLY A 59 14.44 -14.02 21.54
C GLY A 59 15.82 -14.61 21.21
N ASN A 60 16.17 -15.72 21.87
CA ASN A 60 17.42 -16.44 21.59
C ASN A 60 17.37 -17.17 20.25
N MET A 61 16.20 -17.69 19.84
CA MET A 61 16.05 -18.35 18.55
C MET A 61 16.19 -17.37 17.37
N MET A 62 15.66 -16.14 17.49
CA MET A 62 15.83 -15.07 16.50
C MET A 62 17.28 -14.57 16.40
N ILE A 63 17.97 -14.38 17.52
CA ILE A 63 19.38 -13.97 17.54
C ILE A 63 20.27 -15.06 16.93
N ASN A 64 20.01 -16.34 17.23
CA ASN A 64 20.75 -17.46 16.65
C ASN A 64 20.47 -17.66 15.15
N ALA A 65 19.25 -17.37 14.68
CA ALA A 65 18.91 -17.35 13.26
C ALA A 65 19.61 -16.18 12.52
N GLN A 66 19.68 -15.00 13.13
CA GLN A 66 20.43 -13.84 12.61
C GLN A 66 21.94 -14.15 12.53
N ASN A 67 22.52 -14.74 13.58
CA ASN A 67 23.93 -15.13 13.60
C ASN A 67 24.26 -16.26 12.60
N ARG A 68 23.36 -17.21 12.37
CA ARG A 68 23.50 -18.23 11.30
C ARG A 68 23.43 -17.60 9.90
N SER A 69 22.52 -16.65 9.68
CA SER A 69 22.42 -15.94 8.40
C SER A 69 23.70 -15.16 8.07
N ILE A 70 24.27 -14.48 9.08
CA ILE A 70 25.55 -13.78 8.97
C ILE A 70 26.70 -14.77 8.69
N ARG A 71 26.78 -15.90 9.41
CA ARG A 71 27.81 -16.94 9.20
C ARG A 71 27.74 -17.63 7.83
N ASN A 72 26.54 -17.89 7.34
CA ASN A 72 26.33 -18.46 6.00
C ASN A 72 26.69 -17.44 4.90
N SER A 73 26.52 -16.15 5.18
CA SER A 73 26.97 -15.07 4.28
C SER A 73 28.50 -14.98 4.23
N THR A 74 29.18 -15.17 5.36
CA THR A 74 30.66 -15.18 5.43
C THR A 74 31.29 -16.42 4.77
N HIS A 75 30.61 -17.57 4.74
CA HIS A 75 31.11 -18.75 4.02
C HIS A 75 31.11 -18.56 2.50
N SER A 76 30.21 -17.75 1.94
CA SER A 76 30.28 -17.38 0.50
C SER A 76 31.52 -16.55 0.14
N VAL A 77 32.21 -15.99 1.14
CA VAL A 77 33.46 -15.25 1.00
C VAL A 77 34.67 -16.20 1.08
N SER A 78 34.57 -17.36 1.76
CA SER A 78 35.66 -18.36 1.78
C SER A 78 35.80 -19.13 0.48
N ASP A 79 34.73 -19.28 -0.31
CA ASP A 79 34.76 -19.94 -1.61
C ASP A 79 35.57 -19.16 -2.68
N TYR A 80 36.01 -17.94 -2.37
CA TYR A 80 36.93 -17.12 -3.19
C TYR A 80 38.37 -17.67 -3.24
N GLN A 81 38.71 -18.70 -2.46
CA GLN A 81 40.10 -19.14 -2.25
C GLN A 81 40.80 -19.75 -3.48
N ASN A 82 40.12 -20.15 -4.56
CA ASN A 82 40.72 -21.02 -5.58
C ASN A 82 41.03 -20.41 -6.97
N ASP A 83 40.66 -19.16 -7.26
CA ASP A 83 40.63 -18.68 -8.67
C ASP A 83 41.71 -17.66 -9.07
N LEU A 84 42.77 -17.47 -8.29
CA LEU A 84 43.83 -16.50 -8.64
C LEU A 84 45.09 -17.19 -9.18
N ASN A 85 45.08 -17.49 -10.48
CA ASN A 85 46.29 -17.54 -11.31
C ASN A 85 46.02 -17.06 -12.75
N HIS A 86 46.71 -15.97 -13.10
CA HIS A 86 47.00 -15.36 -14.42
C HIS A 86 45.91 -15.33 -15.52
N GLU A 87 45.17 -14.21 -15.62
CA GLU A 87 44.68 -13.55 -16.86
C GLU A 87 43.91 -12.26 -16.48
N ASN A 88 44.63 -11.13 -16.39
CA ASN A 88 44.49 -10.19 -15.27
C ASN A 88 43.77 -8.84 -15.53
N LYS A 89 42.72 -8.77 -16.35
CA LYS A 89 41.82 -7.59 -16.35
C LYS A 89 40.34 -7.95 -16.50
N GLU A 90 40.03 -8.82 -17.44
CA GLU A 90 38.64 -9.26 -17.69
C GLU A 90 38.12 -10.13 -16.54
N ARG A 91 38.96 -11.01 -15.99
CA ARG A 91 38.64 -11.78 -14.77
C ARG A 91 38.45 -10.89 -13.55
N LEU A 92 39.31 -9.90 -13.32
CA LEU A 92 39.18 -8.96 -12.19
C LEU A 92 37.93 -8.07 -12.30
N SER A 93 37.57 -7.63 -13.51
CA SER A 93 36.33 -6.90 -13.78
C SER A 93 35.10 -7.77 -13.44
N ASN A 94 35.12 -9.04 -13.86
CA ASN A 94 34.07 -10.00 -13.49
C ASN A 94 34.01 -10.25 -11.98
N THR A 95 35.16 -10.28 -11.29
CA THR A 95 35.21 -10.43 -9.82
C THR A 95 34.65 -9.21 -9.09
N GLU A 96 34.97 -7.99 -9.53
CA GLU A 96 34.40 -6.75 -8.97
C GLU A 96 32.86 -6.74 -9.13
N GLU A 97 32.37 -7.13 -10.30
CA GLU A 97 30.94 -7.18 -10.60
C GLU A 97 30.21 -8.24 -9.76
N ARG A 98 30.78 -9.44 -9.61
CA ARG A 98 30.26 -10.49 -8.71
C ARG A 98 30.21 -10.00 -7.25
N LEU A 99 31.24 -9.30 -6.79
CA LEU A 99 31.28 -8.75 -5.45
C LEU A 99 30.21 -7.67 -5.25
N LYS A 100 30.03 -6.76 -6.23
CA LYS A 100 28.94 -5.77 -6.24
C LYS A 100 27.57 -6.43 -6.16
N ILE A 101 27.33 -7.50 -6.91
CA ILE A 101 26.08 -8.27 -6.88
C ILE A 101 25.84 -8.89 -5.50
N ASN A 102 26.86 -9.49 -4.89
CA ASN A 102 26.75 -10.10 -3.56
C ASN A 102 26.48 -9.06 -2.47
N ILE A 103 27.18 -7.93 -2.51
CA ILE A 103 26.95 -6.79 -1.63
C ILE A 103 25.53 -6.26 -1.81
N LEU A 104 25.08 -6.10 -3.05
CA LEU A 104 23.72 -5.67 -3.36
C LEU A 104 22.68 -6.63 -2.75
N ARG A 105 22.86 -7.94 -2.93
CA ARG A 105 21.99 -8.97 -2.33
C ARG A 105 21.96 -8.89 -0.81
N LEU A 106 23.13 -8.73 -0.17
CA LEU A 106 23.23 -8.56 1.28
C LEU A 106 22.46 -7.33 1.74
N LEU A 107 22.68 -6.18 1.11
CA LEU A 107 22.01 -4.93 1.47
C LEU A 107 20.49 -5.00 1.30
N ILE A 108 20.01 -5.59 0.20
CA ILE A 108 18.58 -5.83 -0.01
C ILE A 108 18.03 -6.72 1.09
N ASN A 109 18.72 -7.81 1.43
CA ASN A 109 18.27 -8.77 2.42
C ASN A 109 18.17 -8.12 3.81
N LEU A 110 19.20 -7.37 4.23
CA LEU A 110 19.19 -6.63 5.49
C LEU A 110 18.02 -5.64 5.55
N LYS A 111 17.82 -4.83 4.50
CA LYS A 111 16.70 -3.88 4.44
C LYS A 111 15.34 -4.58 4.41
N SER A 112 15.22 -5.71 3.73
CA SER A 112 13.98 -6.49 3.62
C SER A 112 13.57 -7.20 4.91
N ASN A 113 14.50 -7.36 5.86
CA ASN A 113 14.24 -7.90 7.20
C ASN A 113 14.15 -6.79 8.26
N ASN A 114 13.93 -5.54 7.85
CA ASN A 114 13.78 -4.39 8.76
C ASN A 114 14.95 -4.21 9.74
N VAL A 115 16.16 -4.60 9.34
CA VAL A 115 17.37 -4.37 10.12
C VAL A 115 17.62 -2.86 10.24
N THR A 116 17.95 -2.40 11.44
CA THR A 116 18.18 -0.97 11.70
C THR A 116 19.38 -0.46 10.92
N GLU A 117 19.35 0.82 10.53
CA GLU A 117 20.44 1.43 9.76
C GLU A 117 21.78 1.33 10.50
N THR A 118 21.76 1.39 11.84
CA THR A 118 22.94 1.22 12.69
C THR A 118 23.57 -0.17 12.56
N CYS A 119 22.75 -1.22 12.48
CA CYS A 119 23.24 -2.58 12.25
C CYS A 119 23.78 -2.75 10.82
N ILE A 120 23.13 -2.13 9.83
CA ILE A 120 23.63 -2.12 8.44
C ILE A 120 24.99 -1.40 8.34
N ASP A 121 25.18 -0.31 9.09
CA ASP A 121 26.46 0.39 9.19
C ASP A 121 27.57 -0.50 9.77
N ILE A 122 27.26 -1.29 10.80
CA ILE A 122 28.20 -2.25 11.39
C ILE A 122 28.58 -3.31 10.35
N CYS A 123 27.60 -3.96 9.72
CA CYS A 123 27.87 -4.97 8.69
C CYS A 123 28.68 -4.40 7.51
N SER A 124 28.40 -3.15 7.11
CA SER A 124 29.15 -2.49 6.04
C SER A 124 30.61 -2.25 6.42
N LYS A 125 30.88 -1.89 7.69
CA LYS A 125 32.25 -1.75 8.21
C LYS A 125 32.99 -3.08 8.24
N ASP A 126 32.32 -4.16 8.64
CA ASP A 126 32.93 -5.51 8.65
C ASP A 126 33.32 -5.95 7.24
N VAL A 127 32.44 -5.72 6.25
CA VAL A 127 32.77 -5.97 4.84
C VAL A 127 33.97 -5.12 4.40
N ILE A 128 34.02 -3.83 4.74
CA ILE A 128 35.18 -2.97 4.42
C ILE A 128 36.47 -3.50 5.06
N ASN A 129 36.42 -3.98 6.30
CA ASN A 129 37.58 -4.53 7.00
C ASN A 129 38.10 -5.77 6.30
N ILE A 130 37.21 -6.72 5.94
CA ILE A 130 37.57 -7.90 5.15
C ILE A 130 38.22 -7.47 3.83
N LEU A 131 37.62 -6.51 3.10
CA LEU A 131 38.20 -6.04 1.84
C LEU A 131 39.59 -5.40 2.01
N ASN A 132 39.87 -4.77 3.16
CA ASN A 132 41.19 -4.23 3.45
C ASN A 132 42.23 -5.32 3.76
N GLU A 133 41.84 -6.43 4.38
CA GLU A 133 42.74 -7.56 4.67
C GLU A 133 43.28 -8.22 3.39
N TYR A 134 42.46 -8.29 2.34
CA TYR A 134 42.81 -8.91 1.05
C TYR A 134 43.28 -7.90 -0.01
N LYS A 135 43.48 -6.64 0.37
CA LYS A 135 43.90 -5.58 -0.55
C LYS A 135 45.38 -5.73 -0.91
N ASP A 136 45.66 -5.85 -2.20
CA ASP A 136 47.01 -5.76 -2.78
C ASP A 136 47.13 -4.57 -3.75
N VAL A 137 48.34 -4.32 -4.27
CA VAL A 137 48.63 -3.20 -5.19
C VAL A 137 47.81 -3.28 -6.47
N ASN A 138 47.47 -4.49 -6.94
CA ASN A 138 46.75 -4.70 -8.20
C ASN A 138 45.23 -4.59 -8.03
N THR A 139 44.71 -4.79 -6.82
CA THR A 139 43.28 -4.82 -6.47
C THR A 139 42.80 -3.54 -5.78
N GLU A 140 43.72 -2.67 -5.36
CA GLU A 140 43.45 -1.44 -4.60
C GLU A 140 42.37 -0.54 -5.22
N ILE A 141 42.42 -0.33 -6.54
CA ILE A 141 41.47 0.54 -7.24
C ILE A 141 40.04 -0.03 -7.14
N TYR A 142 39.89 -1.34 -7.31
CA TYR A 142 38.60 -2.03 -7.27
C TYR A 142 38.00 -2.02 -5.86
N PHE A 143 38.79 -2.33 -4.83
CA PHE A 143 38.31 -2.30 -3.44
C PHE A 143 37.98 -0.88 -2.98
N ASN A 144 38.72 0.13 -3.41
CA ASN A 144 38.40 1.53 -3.12
C ASN A 144 37.06 1.95 -3.76
N ASN A 145 36.72 1.44 -4.96
CA ASN A 145 35.42 1.70 -5.60
C ASN A 145 34.26 1.04 -4.84
N ILE A 146 34.45 -0.21 -4.39
CA ILE A 146 33.47 -0.94 -3.58
C ILE A 146 33.27 -0.28 -2.22
N ARG A 147 34.35 0.13 -1.56
CA ARG A 147 34.29 0.84 -0.28
C ARG A 147 33.43 2.10 -0.41
N LYS A 148 33.70 2.94 -1.42
CA LYS A 148 32.93 4.17 -1.67
C LYS A 148 31.43 3.92 -1.88
N THR A 149 31.04 2.73 -2.33
CA THR A 149 29.63 2.37 -2.55
C THR A 149 28.91 1.95 -1.27
N ILE A 150 29.61 1.45 -0.24
CA ILE A 150 28.98 0.93 1.00
C ILE A 150 29.27 1.74 2.28
N GLU A 151 30.20 2.69 2.22
CA GLU A 151 30.71 3.43 3.39
C GLU A 151 29.65 4.22 4.18
N THR A 152 28.62 4.75 3.49
CA THR A 152 27.56 5.53 4.15
C THR A 152 26.18 5.07 3.69
N SER A 153 25.17 5.35 4.52
CA SER A 153 23.75 5.11 4.17
C SER A 153 23.37 5.71 2.82
N ILE A 154 23.85 6.93 2.54
CA ILE A 154 23.60 7.63 1.27
C ILE A 154 24.24 6.88 0.10
N CYS A 155 25.49 6.43 0.25
CA CYS A 155 26.17 5.65 -0.79
C CYS A 155 25.45 4.33 -1.06
N ARG A 156 25.03 3.62 0.00
CA ARG A 156 24.29 2.37 -0.13
C ARG A 156 22.95 2.58 -0.84
N ASP A 157 22.20 3.60 -0.46
CA ASP A 157 20.93 3.92 -1.12
C ASP A 157 21.11 4.28 -2.59
N LYS A 158 22.17 5.03 -2.91
CA LYS A 158 22.53 5.37 -4.30
C LYS A 158 22.92 4.12 -5.08
N PHE A 159 23.70 3.23 -4.48
CA PHE A 159 24.13 1.96 -5.06
C PHE A 159 22.94 1.02 -5.32
N ILE A 160 22.02 0.88 -4.36
CA ILE A 160 20.79 0.10 -4.56
C ILE A 160 19.95 0.71 -5.68
N SER A 161 19.80 2.03 -5.69
CA SER A 161 18.99 2.73 -6.70
C SER A 161 19.58 2.67 -8.11
N SER A 162 20.90 2.52 -8.24
CA SER A 162 21.54 2.39 -9.55
C SER A 162 21.44 0.98 -10.13
N HIS A 163 21.24 -0.04 -9.29
CA HIS A 163 21.17 -1.45 -9.72
C HIS A 163 19.74 -2.02 -9.72
N ILE A 164 18.82 -1.38 -9.01
CA ILE A 164 17.43 -1.83 -8.89
C ILE A 164 16.51 -0.65 -9.19
N ASN A 165 15.40 -0.91 -9.87
CA ASN A 165 14.35 0.07 -10.07
C ASN A 165 13.58 0.36 -8.76
N VAL A 166 14.17 1.18 -7.89
CA VAL A 166 13.55 1.64 -6.65
C VAL A 166 12.62 2.81 -6.93
N ILE A 167 11.33 2.62 -6.67
CA ILE A 167 10.33 3.68 -6.78
C ILE A 167 10.39 4.53 -5.53
N ARG A 168 10.71 5.81 -5.69
CA ARG A 168 10.85 6.74 -4.57
C ARG A 168 9.50 7.41 -4.24
N PRO A 169 9.23 7.68 -2.95
CA PRO A 169 8.05 8.44 -2.56
C PRO A 169 8.13 9.88 -3.07
N LYS A 170 6.99 10.41 -3.53
CA LYS A 170 6.80 11.80 -3.97
C LYS A 170 6.02 12.57 -2.90
N SER A 171 6.42 13.83 -2.66
CA SER A 171 5.75 14.70 -1.69
C SER A 171 4.48 15.33 -2.27
N ILE A 172 3.43 15.41 -1.46
CA ILE A 172 2.17 16.07 -1.85
C ILE A 172 2.28 17.57 -1.59
N THR A 173 2.25 18.38 -2.66
CA THR A 173 2.49 19.83 -2.59
C THR A 173 1.20 20.67 -2.46
N SER A 174 0.04 20.04 -2.61
CA SER A 174 -1.28 20.68 -2.56
C SER A 174 -1.77 20.98 -1.14
N LEU A 175 -1.14 20.41 -0.10
CA LEU A 175 -1.54 20.58 1.31
C LEU A 175 -0.98 21.87 1.90
N VAL A 176 -1.54 23.01 1.47
CA VAL A 176 -0.99 24.33 1.76
C VAL A 176 -1.72 25.01 2.93
N LYS A 177 -0.95 25.61 3.83
CA LYS A 177 -1.42 26.58 4.81
C LYS A 177 -0.68 27.90 4.64
N HIS A 178 -1.45 28.99 4.55
CA HIS A 178 -0.89 30.34 4.57
C HIS A 178 -0.72 30.78 6.03
N LEU A 179 0.50 31.19 6.38
CA LEU A 179 0.85 31.71 7.70
C LEU A 179 1.30 33.16 7.57
N TYR A 180 0.95 33.98 8.56
CA TYR A 180 1.51 35.32 8.68
C TYR A 180 2.60 35.27 9.76
N VAL A 181 3.80 35.69 9.40
CA VAL A 181 4.93 35.81 10.32
C VAL A 181 5.27 37.28 10.48
N PHE A 182 5.34 37.71 11.74
CA PHE A 182 5.75 39.05 12.10
C PHE A 182 7.24 39.05 12.41
N SER A 183 8.01 39.88 11.71
CA SER A 183 9.40 40.14 12.04
C SER A 183 9.60 41.64 12.23
N LYS A 184 9.95 42.04 13.46
CA LYS A 184 10.41 43.37 13.90
C LYS A 184 9.94 44.60 13.09
N LYS A 185 8.64 44.67 12.71
CA LYS A 185 7.89 45.74 11.98
C LYS A 185 7.41 45.43 10.55
N LYS A 186 7.62 44.23 10.00
CA LYS A 186 7.00 43.81 8.72
C LYS A 186 6.23 42.49 8.88
N GLN A 187 5.00 42.47 8.37
CA GLN A 187 4.20 41.25 8.22
C GLN A 187 4.57 40.59 6.90
N ARG A 188 5.01 39.33 6.94
CA ARG A 188 5.27 38.53 5.75
C ARG A 188 4.34 37.32 5.73
N GLN A 189 3.65 37.10 4.62
CA GLN A 189 2.91 35.87 4.39
C GLN A 189 3.88 34.78 3.92
N ILE A 190 3.81 33.60 4.54
CA ILE A 190 4.63 32.43 4.21
C ILE A 190 3.69 31.27 3.86
N ARG A 191 4.07 30.50 2.85
CA ARG A 191 3.37 29.28 2.44
C ARG A 191 4.03 28.08 3.14
N TYR A 192 3.27 27.40 4.00
CA TYR A 192 3.71 26.16 4.64
C TYR A 192 3.03 24.97 3.96
N ILE A 193 3.83 23.99 3.53
CA ILE A 193 3.33 22.75 2.93
C ILE A 193 3.34 21.68 4.02
N HIS A 194 2.19 21.09 4.30
CA HIS A 194 2.06 20.00 5.25
C HIS A 194 2.67 18.72 4.70
N LYS A 195 3.35 17.97 5.57
CA LYS A 195 4.07 16.75 5.19
C LYS A 195 3.08 15.62 4.89
N ALA A 196 3.08 15.17 3.65
CA ALA A 196 2.43 13.93 3.20
C ALA A 196 3.17 13.42 1.97
N GLN A 197 3.20 12.09 1.80
CA GLN A 197 3.92 11.43 0.72
C GLN A 197 3.07 10.31 0.12
N TYR A 198 3.27 10.06 -1.16
CA TYR A 198 2.71 8.90 -1.85
C TYR A 198 3.79 8.20 -2.67
N ILE A 199 3.62 6.92 -2.91
CA ILE A 199 4.43 6.13 -3.81
C ILE A 199 3.65 6.03 -5.13
N PRO A 200 4.24 6.44 -6.27
CA PRO A 200 3.57 6.41 -7.57
C PRO A 200 2.96 5.03 -7.87
N PHE A 201 1.64 4.98 -7.96
CA PHE A 201 0.94 3.70 -8.06
C PHE A 201 1.22 3.03 -9.41
N LYS A 202 1.14 3.78 -10.50
CA LYS A 202 1.35 3.27 -11.86
C LYS A 202 2.74 2.66 -12.01
N GLU A 203 3.79 3.35 -11.56
CA GLU A 203 5.16 2.84 -11.59
C GLU A 203 5.29 1.54 -10.76
N SER A 204 4.65 1.51 -9.58
CA SER A 204 4.65 0.33 -8.68
C SER A 204 3.96 -0.87 -9.31
N LEU A 205 2.83 -0.65 -9.96
CA LEU A 205 2.09 -1.69 -10.66
C LEU A 205 2.88 -2.23 -11.84
N ILE A 206 3.50 -1.35 -12.64
CA ILE A 206 4.36 -1.76 -13.77
C ILE A 206 5.51 -2.65 -13.29
N ASN A 207 6.21 -2.24 -12.22
CA ASN A 207 7.30 -3.04 -11.67
C ASN A 207 6.84 -4.38 -11.11
N LEU A 208 5.63 -4.45 -10.55
CA LEU A 208 5.05 -5.69 -10.07
C LEU A 208 4.71 -6.63 -11.23
N LEU A 209 4.08 -6.12 -12.29
CA LEU A 209 3.67 -6.89 -13.47
C LEU A 209 4.85 -7.40 -14.30
N LYS A 210 6.02 -6.76 -14.22
CA LYS A 210 7.26 -7.25 -14.87
C LYS A 210 7.83 -8.52 -14.20
N LYS A 211 7.31 -8.94 -13.05
CA LYS A 211 7.78 -10.16 -12.38
C LYS A 211 7.09 -11.40 -12.99
N PRO A 212 7.85 -12.40 -13.47
CA PRO A 212 7.28 -13.62 -14.06
C PRO A 212 6.26 -14.31 -13.16
N GLU A 213 6.59 -14.46 -11.86
CA GLU A 213 5.70 -15.04 -10.84
C GLU A 213 4.31 -14.39 -10.79
N VAL A 214 4.25 -13.07 -11.03
CA VAL A 214 3.00 -12.31 -10.99
C VAL A 214 2.20 -12.58 -12.25
N LEU A 215 2.84 -12.56 -13.43
CA LEU A 215 2.18 -12.83 -14.70
C LEU A 215 1.61 -14.25 -14.75
N GLU A 216 2.35 -15.23 -14.26
CA GLU A 216 1.87 -16.62 -14.13
C GLU A 216 0.61 -16.69 -13.27
N SER A 217 0.58 -15.94 -12.16
CA SER A 217 -0.60 -15.90 -11.30
C SER A 217 -1.84 -15.27 -11.93
N LEU A 218 -1.68 -14.36 -12.90
CA LEU A 218 -2.81 -13.77 -13.63
C LEU A 218 -3.51 -14.80 -14.53
N ASN A 219 -2.74 -15.76 -15.07
CA ASN A 219 -3.24 -16.80 -15.97
C ASN A 219 -3.96 -17.94 -15.24
N CYS A 220 -3.73 -18.10 -13.93
CA CYS A 220 -4.32 -19.14 -13.10
C CYS A 220 -5.80 -18.85 -12.79
N ARG A 221 -6.71 -19.17 -13.72
CA ARG A 221 -8.15 -19.19 -13.44
C ARG A 221 -8.55 -20.53 -12.86
N SER A 222 -8.90 -20.57 -11.58
CA SER A 222 -9.79 -21.64 -11.11
C SER A 222 -11.20 -21.34 -11.62
N ARG A 223 -11.58 -21.89 -12.78
CA ARG A 223 -12.98 -22.01 -13.19
C ARG A 223 -13.67 -23.10 -12.36
N SER A 224 -13.66 -22.94 -11.04
CA SER A 224 -14.45 -23.76 -10.15
C SER A 224 -15.83 -23.14 -10.00
N ASN A 225 -16.87 -23.96 -9.98
CA ASN A 225 -18.23 -23.53 -9.60
C ASN A 225 -18.34 -23.14 -8.10
N VAL A 226 -17.21 -23.12 -7.40
CA VAL A 226 -17.08 -22.76 -5.99
C VAL A 226 -16.38 -21.41 -5.93
N MET A 227 -16.99 -20.45 -5.25
CA MET A 227 -16.36 -19.17 -4.92
C MET A 227 -15.21 -19.45 -3.95
N THR A 228 -13.99 -19.15 -4.37
CA THR A 228 -12.79 -19.39 -3.53
C THR A 228 -12.26 -18.12 -2.88
N ASP A 229 -12.61 -16.96 -3.43
CA ASP A 229 -12.36 -15.65 -2.87
C ASP A 229 -13.25 -14.58 -3.54
N LEU A 230 -13.11 -13.32 -3.14
CA LEU A 230 -13.88 -12.21 -3.73
C LEU A 230 -13.62 -12.02 -5.23
N SER A 231 -12.43 -12.36 -5.72
CA SER A 231 -12.07 -12.19 -7.14
C SER A 231 -12.78 -13.18 -8.06
N THR A 232 -13.26 -14.30 -7.49
CA THR A 232 -14.05 -15.35 -8.15
C THR A 232 -15.55 -15.23 -7.88
N GLY A 233 -15.99 -14.17 -7.20
CA GLY A 233 -17.40 -13.91 -6.96
C GLY A 233 -18.13 -13.52 -8.25
N SER A 234 -19.40 -13.93 -8.37
CA SER A 234 -20.24 -13.65 -9.55
C SER A 234 -20.39 -12.15 -9.86
N PHE A 235 -20.27 -11.27 -8.87
CA PHE A 235 -20.28 -9.83 -9.08
C PHE A 235 -19.09 -9.34 -9.95
N CYS A 236 -17.95 -10.03 -9.93
CA CYS A 236 -16.81 -9.71 -10.78
C CYS A 236 -17.13 -10.00 -12.26
N GLU A 237 -17.89 -11.05 -12.53
CA GLU A 237 -18.30 -11.39 -13.90
C GLU A 237 -19.27 -10.36 -14.47
N GLN A 238 -20.13 -9.80 -13.61
CA GLN A 238 -21.10 -8.77 -13.98
C GLN A 238 -20.46 -7.39 -14.17
N TYR A 239 -19.29 -7.13 -13.58
CA TYR A 239 -18.63 -5.84 -13.67
C TYR A 239 -17.85 -5.72 -14.99
N PRO A 240 -18.13 -4.71 -15.85
CA PRO A 240 -17.58 -4.64 -17.21
C PRO A 240 -16.05 -4.74 -17.29
N VAL A 241 -15.33 -4.18 -16.32
CA VAL A 241 -13.85 -4.20 -16.29
C VAL A 241 -13.29 -5.52 -15.81
N PHE A 242 -14.01 -6.25 -14.93
CA PHE A 242 -13.54 -7.50 -14.33
C PHE A 242 -13.98 -8.76 -15.09
N GLY A 243 -14.98 -8.64 -15.97
CA GLY A 243 -15.38 -9.70 -16.88
C GLY A 243 -14.38 -9.96 -18.01
N VAL A 244 -13.44 -9.03 -18.24
CA VAL A 244 -12.37 -9.19 -19.23
C VAL A 244 -11.29 -10.16 -18.70
N PRO A 245 -10.76 -11.05 -19.56
CA PRO A 245 -9.55 -11.79 -19.28
C PRO A 245 -8.44 -10.97 -18.64
N ASP A 246 -7.83 -11.52 -17.60
CA ASP A 246 -6.59 -11.01 -17.00
C ASP A 246 -6.73 -9.59 -16.44
N SER A 247 -7.97 -9.20 -16.12
CA SER A 247 -8.28 -7.95 -15.45
C SER A 247 -7.57 -7.88 -14.10
N LEU A 248 -6.84 -6.81 -13.85
CA LEU A 248 -6.22 -6.51 -12.57
C LEU A 248 -7.29 -6.08 -11.57
N LYS A 249 -7.30 -6.75 -10.43
CA LYS A 249 -8.23 -6.51 -9.34
C LYS A 249 -7.44 -5.97 -8.16
N ILE A 250 -7.66 -4.72 -7.79
CA ILE A 250 -6.84 -4.02 -6.79
C ILE A 250 -7.59 -3.94 -5.46
N ILE A 251 -6.92 -4.23 -4.35
CA ILE A 251 -7.47 -4.03 -3.00
C ILE A 251 -6.72 -2.85 -2.38
N LEU A 252 -7.47 -1.87 -1.89
CA LEU A 252 -6.96 -0.72 -1.17
C LEU A 252 -7.24 -0.93 0.33
N PHE A 253 -6.23 -0.74 1.17
CA PHE A 253 -6.34 -0.75 2.62
C PHE A 253 -6.13 0.66 3.16
N TYR A 254 -6.87 1.01 4.20
CA TYR A 254 -6.66 2.22 4.98
C TYR A 254 -6.64 1.88 6.46
N ASP A 255 -5.57 2.29 7.14
CA ASP A 255 -5.36 2.12 8.57
C ASP A 255 -4.77 3.40 9.19
N ASP A 256 -5.06 3.63 10.47
CA ASP A 256 -4.54 4.76 11.23
C ASP A 256 -3.55 4.27 12.30
N ILE A 257 -2.26 4.51 12.08
CA ILE A 257 -1.20 4.13 13.02
C ILE A 257 -1.03 5.22 14.08
N GLY A 258 -1.05 4.83 15.35
CA GLY A 258 -0.68 5.69 16.48
C GLY A 258 0.83 5.65 16.72
N ILE A 259 1.51 6.77 16.49
CA ILE A 259 2.92 6.96 16.87
C ILE A 259 2.94 7.57 18.26
N ASN A 260 3.29 6.74 19.23
CA ASN A 260 3.53 7.18 20.61
C ASN A 260 4.96 7.70 20.71
N ASN A 261 5.12 8.89 21.29
CA ASN A 261 6.42 9.32 21.75
C ASN A 261 6.69 8.64 23.10
N PRO A 262 7.68 7.75 23.24
CA PRO A 262 7.96 7.09 24.52
C PRO A 262 8.34 8.09 25.63
N LEU A 263 8.78 9.31 25.25
CA LEU A 263 9.19 10.37 26.17
C LEU A 263 8.15 11.49 26.33
N GLY A 264 6.93 11.36 25.80
CA GLY A 264 5.95 12.44 25.93
C GLY A 264 4.50 12.07 25.62
N SER A 265 3.56 12.82 26.20
CA SER A 265 2.11 12.55 26.16
C SER A 265 1.41 12.78 24.82
N ARG A 266 2.11 13.25 23.78
CA ARG A 266 1.51 13.58 22.48
C ARG A 266 1.58 12.40 21.51
N VAL A 267 0.49 11.64 21.43
CA VAL A 267 0.27 10.65 20.37
C VAL A 267 0.00 11.37 19.05
N LYS A 268 0.81 11.10 18.03
CA LYS A 268 0.54 11.54 16.67
C LYS A 268 -0.02 10.36 15.89
N SER A 269 -1.14 10.54 15.21
CA SER A 269 -1.69 9.50 14.35
C SER A 269 -1.37 9.79 12.88
N VAL A 270 -0.98 8.76 12.14
CA VAL A 270 -0.66 8.80 10.71
C VAL A 270 -1.64 7.88 10.00
N GLY A 271 -2.34 8.43 9.01
CA GLY A 271 -3.15 7.65 8.10
C GLY A 271 -2.24 7.00 7.05
N MET A 272 -2.35 5.68 6.93
CA MET A 272 -1.54 4.84 6.07
C MET A 272 -2.46 4.15 5.05
N PHE A 273 -2.11 4.28 3.77
CA PHE A 273 -2.81 3.62 2.67
C PHE A 273 -1.91 2.55 2.11
N TYR A 274 -2.44 1.36 1.91
CA TYR A 274 -1.73 0.23 1.31
C TYR A 274 -2.53 -0.36 0.17
N TRP A 275 -1.89 -1.12 -0.71
CA TRP A 275 -2.58 -1.83 -1.75
C TRP A 275 -1.98 -3.21 -2.00
N THR A 276 -2.79 -4.11 -2.54
CA THR A 276 -2.30 -5.39 -3.08
C THR A 276 -3.07 -5.77 -4.35
N LEU A 277 -2.50 -6.70 -5.10
CA LEU A 277 -3.11 -7.26 -6.28
C LEU A 277 -3.92 -8.50 -5.88
N ALA A 278 -5.24 -8.43 -6.01
CA ALA A 278 -6.15 -9.51 -5.64
C ALA A 278 -5.95 -10.77 -6.49
N ASN A 279 -5.42 -10.64 -7.71
CA ASN A 279 -5.14 -11.77 -8.59
C ASN A 279 -4.07 -12.72 -8.04
N LEU A 280 -3.24 -12.28 -7.10
CA LEU A 280 -2.24 -13.13 -6.48
C LEU A 280 -2.92 -14.25 -5.66
N PRO A 281 -2.33 -15.47 -5.62
CA PRO A 281 -2.86 -16.55 -4.81
C PRO A 281 -2.97 -16.14 -3.35
N ARG A 282 -4.01 -16.60 -2.64
CA ARG A 282 -4.33 -16.14 -1.27
C ARG A 282 -3.14 -16.20 -0.32
N PHE A 283 -2.38 -17.29 -0.34
CA PHE A 283 -1.21 -17.50 0.52
C PHE A 283 -0.03 -16.57 0.19
N VAL A 284 0.07 -16.10 -1.06
CA VAL A 284 1.07 -15.08 -1.47
C VAL A 284 0.58 -13.70 -1.06
N ARG A 285 -0.70 -13.41 -1.35
CA ARG A 285 -1.34 -12.11 -1.06
C ARG A 285 -1.35 -11.77 0.43
N SER A 286 -1.39 -12.77 1.31
CA SER A 286 -1.36 -12.59 2.77
C SER A 286 0.03 -12.31 3.35
N GLN A 287 1.09 -12.37 2.55
CA GLN A 287 2.45 -12.06 3.01
C GLN A 287 2.65 -10.54 3.06
N ASP A 288 3.28 -10.03 4.12
CA ASP A 288 3.59 -8.60 4.28
C ASP A 288 4.33 -8.02 3.06
N ARG A 289 5.22 -8.81 2.44
CA ARG A 289 5.98 -8.42 1.23
C ARG A 289 5.12 -8.21 -0.02
N ARG A 290 3.82 -8.53 0.03
CA ARG A 290 2.86 -8.36 -1.06
C ARG A 290 1.78 -7.32 -0.72
N VAL A 291 1.92 -6.60 0.39
CA VAL A 291 1.13 -5.43 0.75
C VAL A 291 2.01 -4.20 0.60
N PHE A 292 1.69 -3.37 -0.39
CA PHE A 292 2.53 -2.24 -0.79
C PHE A 292 2.02 -0.95 -0.17
N LEU A 293 2.92 -0.16 0.43
CA LEU A 293 2.58 1.19 0.86
C LEU A 293 2.20 2.05 -0.37
N LEU A 294 1.10 2.77 -0.25
CA LEU A 294 0.60 3.69 -1.28
C LEU A 294 0.82 5.15 -0.87
N ALA A 295 0.42 5.52 0.34
CA ALA A 295 0.53 6.89 0.81
C ALA A 295 0.54 6.98 2.34
N CYS A 296 1.15 8.05 2.87
CA CYS A 296 1.17 8.36 4.28
C CYS A 296 0.93 9.86 4.52
N ILE A 297 0.12 10.16 5.54
CA ILE A 297 -0.24 11.53 5.90
C ILE A 297 -0.55 11.62 7.39
N GLU A 298 -0.17 12.72 8.05
CA GLU A 298 -0.60 12.96 9.43
C GLU A 298 -2.13 13.10 9.49
N LYS A 299 -2.80 12.35 10.38
CA LYS A 299 -4.27 12.25 10.45
C LYS A 299 -4.96 13.60 10.59
N LYS A 300 -4.33 14.58 11.25
CA LYS A 300 -4.86 15.94 11.37
C LYS A 300 -4.98 16.65 10.02
N TYR A 301 -4.05 16.41 9.10
CA TYR A 301 -4.07 16.97 7.74
C TYR A 301 -5.06 16.20 6.87
N LEU A 302 -5.17 14.88 7.04
CA LEU A 302 -6.20 14.09 6.36
C LEU A 302 -7.61 14.59 6.72
N LYS A 303 -7.88 14.93 7.99
CA LYS A 303 -9.14 15.55 8.42
C LYS A 303 -9.38 16.94 7.81
N GLN A 304 -8.32 17.71 7.58
CA GLN A 304 -8.41 19.08 7.09
C GLN A 304 -8.60 19.16 5.57
N TYR A 305 -7.88 18.33 4.81
CA TYR A 305 -7.81 18.38 3.35
C TYR A 305 -8.60 17.25 2.67
N GLY A 306 -9.01 16.22 3.42
CA GLY A 306 -9.70 15.05 2.89
C GLY A 306 -8.77 14.05 2.19
N PHE A 307 -9.36 13.00 1.63
CA PHE A 307 -8.65 11.90 0.98
C PHE A 307 -8.20 12.23 -0.45
N THR A 308 -8.91 13.13 -1.15
CA THR A 308 -8.67 13.41 -2.57
C THR A 308 -7.22 13.79 -2.87
N PRO A 309 -6.59 14.75 -2.16
CA PRO A 309 -5.22 15.13 -2.48
C PRO A 309 -4.19 14.03 -2.18
N VAL A 310 -4.55 13.06 -1.33
CA VAL A 310 -3.66 11.97 -0.90
C VAL A 310 -3.69 10.80 -1.86
N LEU A 311 -4.88 10.52 -2.41
CA LEU A 311 -5.13 9.39 -3.31
C LEU A 311 -5.27 9.83 -4.77
N ASP A 312 -4.91 11.07 -5.10
CA ASP A 312 -5.08 11.65 -6.43
C ASP A 312 -4.33 10.84 -7.51
N ASP A 313 -3.05 10.54 -7.26
CA ASP A 313 -2.20 9.71 -8.15
C ASP A 313 -2.83 8.31 -8.36
N PHE A 314 -3.29 7.71 -7.28
CA PHE A 314 -3.94 6.40 -7.31
C PHE A 314 -5.23 6.42 -8.14
N PHE A 315 -6.13 7.38 -7.91
CA PHE A 315 -7.40 7.44 -8.63
C PHE A 315 -7.23 7.77 -10.10
N HIS A 316 -6.28 8.64 -10.46
CA HIS A 316 -5.94 8.88 -11.86
C HIS A 316 -5.46 7.59 -12.54
N ALA A 317 -4.58 6.84 -11.87
CA ALA A 317 -4.07 5.59 -12.41
C ALA A 317 -5.14 4.48 -12.50
N ILE A 318 -6.06 4.36 -11.52
CA ILE A 318 -7.23 3.47 -11.63
C ILE A 318 -8.11 3.89 -12.80
N GLY A 319 -8.39 5.18 -12.94
CA GLY A 319 -9.20 5.69 -14.05
C GLY A 319 -8.59 5.40 -15.42
N GLU A 320 -7.27 5.52 -15.57
CA GLU A 320 -6.55 5.16 -16.79
C GLU A 320 -6.60 3.64 -17.05
N LEU A 321 -6.43 2.84 -15.99
CA LEU A 321 -6.48 1.38 -16.06
C LEU A 321 -7.86 0.84 -16.46
N GLU A 322 -8.93 1.53 -16.08
CA GLU A 322 -10.31 1.22 -16.47
C GLU A 322 -10.62 1.62 -17.92
N THR A 323 -10.22 2.82 -18.35
CA THR A 323 -10.62 3.36 -19.67
C THR A 323 -9.69 2.92 -20.79
N ASN A 324 -8.39 3.14 -20.63
CA ASN A 324 -7.38 2.94 -21.68
C ASN A 324 -6.68 1.60 -21.50
N GLY A 325 -6.56 1.14 -20.25
CA GLY A 325 -5.68 0.03 -19.88
C GLY A 325 -4.22 0.45 -19.83
N LEU A 326 -3.38 -0.46 -19.37
CA LEU A 326 -1.94 -0.30 -19.20
C LEU A 326 -1.22 -1.21 -20.20
N SER A 327 -0.62 -0.61 -21.22
CA SER A 327 0.17 -1.33 -22.23
C SER A 327 1.62 -1.51 -21.76
N LEU A 328 2.10 -2.75 -21.71
CA LEU A 328 3.46 -3.11 -21.31
C LEU A 328 4.08 -4.05 -22.32
N VAL A 329 5.34 -3.81 -22.66
CA VAL A 329 6.15 -4.75 -23.43
C VAL A 329 6.85 -5.68 -22.44
N ILE A 330 6.52 -6.96 -22.51
CA ILE A 330 7.08 -8.04 -21.68
C ILE A 330 7.48 -9.14 -22.65
N ASP A 331 8.73 -9.59 -22.60
CA ASP A 331 9.28 -10.63 -23.51
C ASP A 331 8.98 -10.33 -24.98
N GLU A 332 9.23 -9.09 -25.40
CA GLU A 332 9.00 -8.57 -26.76
C GLU A 332 7.53 -8.57 -27.23
N LYS A 333 6.59 -8.91 -26.34
CA LYS A 333 5.14 -8.90 -26.62
C LYS A 333 4.47 -7.75 -25.90
N THR A 334 3.53 -7.09 -26.59
CA THR A 334 2.69 -6.06 -25.99
C THR A 334 1.50 -6.71 -25.27
N HIS A 335 1.44 -6.54 -23.95
CA HIS A 335 0.32 -6.93 -23.11
C HIS A 335 -0.46 -5.67 -22.71
N VAL A 336 -1.79 -5.73 -22.82
CA VAL A 336 -2.68 -4.65 -22.38
C VAL A 336 -3.47 -5.12 -21.17
N PHE A 337 -3.13 -4.58 -20.01
CA PHE A 337 -3.81 -4.90 -18.76
C PHE A 337 -4.93 -3.90 -18.49
N ARG A 338 -6.15 -4.38 -18.26
CA ARG A 338 -7.25 -3.56 -17.74
C ARG A 338 -7.51 -3.92 -16.30
N GLY A 339 -8.20 -3.08 -15.54
CA GLY A 339 -8.42 -3.34 -14.13
C GLY A 339 -9.04 -2.19 -13.38
N SER A 340 -9.44 -2.47 -12.15
CA SER A 340 -10.13 -1.51 -11.28
C SER A 340 -9.93 -1.87 -9.80
N LEU A 341 -10.41 -0.99 -8.93
CA LEU A 341 -10.51 -1.20 -7.49
C LEU A 341 -11.61 -2.25 -7.20
N LEU A 342 -11.19 -3.42 -6.73
CA LEU A 342 -12.08 -4.50 -6.32
C LEU A 342 -12.68 -4.23 -4.93
N LEU A 343 -11.84 -3.81 -3.99
CA LEU A 343 -12.23 -3.73 -2.58
C LEU A 343 -11.50 -2.61 -1.85
N LEU A 344 -12.24 -1.92 -0.99
CA LEU A 344 -11.68 -1.05 0.03
C LEU A 344 -11.81 -1.73 1.40
N CYS A 345 -10.68 -1.87 2.10
CA CYS A 345 -10.55 -2.49 3.41
C CYS A 345 -10.07 -1.46 4.44
N GLY A 346 -10.53 -1.62 5.68
CA GLY A 346 -10.11 -0.83 6.82
C GLY A 346 -10.97 -1.16 8.03
N ASP A 347 -10.58 -0.64 9.20
CA ASP A 347 -11.46 -0.73 10.37
C ASP A 347 -12.75 0.08 10.15
N ILE A 348 -13.76 -0.15 10.99
CA ILE A 348 -15.07 0.49 10.84
C ILE A 348 -14.96 2.03 10.87
N LEU A 349 -14.05 2.58 11.66
CA LEU A 349 -13.88 4.02 11.81
C LEU A 349 -13.23 4.65 10.57
N CYS A 350 -12.18 4.01 10.05
CA CYS A 350 -11.45 4.38 8.85
C CYS A 350 -12.36 4.29 7.63
N LEU A 351 -13.11 3.19 7.48
CA LEU A 351 -14.09 3.04 6.41
C LEU A 351 -15.22 4.07 6.54
N ALA A 352 -15.74 4.32 7.74
CA ALA A 352 -16.73 5.37 7.94
C ALA A 352 -16.18 6.74 7.53
N GLN A 353 -14.93 7.05 7.89
CA GLN A 353 -14.25 8.29 7.52
C GLN A 353 -14.14 8.42 5.99
N MET A 354 -13.66 7.38 5.31
CA MET A 354 -13.55 7.36 3.85
C MET A 354 -14.90 7.56 3.19
N HIS A 355 -15.95 6.89 3.67
CA HIS A 355 -17.30 7.05 3.14
C HIS A 355 -17.97 8.39 3.50
N GLY A 356 -17.30 9.28 4.24
CA GLY A 356 -17.83 10.59 4.64
C GLY A 356 -18.89 10.50 5.74
N PHE A 357 -18.86 9.46 6.56
CA PHE A 357 -19.72 9.30 7.73
C PHE A 357 -19.02 9.78 9.00
N LYS A 358 -19.82 10.07 10.03
CA LYS A 358 -19.30 10.37 11.35
C LYS A 358 -18.61 9.12 11.93
N CYS A 359 -17.32 9.22 12.23
CA CYS A 359 -16.54 8.16 12.87
C CYS A 359 -16.94 8.04 14.34
N ALA A 360 -17.98 7.26 14.63
CA ALA A 360 -18.37 6.97 16.00
C ALA A 360 -19.08 5.62 16.09
N PHE A 361 -18.71 4.81 17.08
CA PHE A 361 -19.46 3.62 17.42
C PHE A 361 -20.76 4.02 18.14
N ARG A 362 -21.90 3.44 17.72
CA ARG A 362 -23.21 3.51 18.41
C ARG A 362 -23.83 4.90 18.64
N LEU A 363 -23.21 6.00 18.20
CA LEU A 363 -23.68 7.38 18.44
C LEU A 363 -24.38 8.04 17.23
N GLY A 364 -24.53 7.30 16.13
CA GLY A 364 -25.18 7.79 14.90
C GLY A 364 -26.62 7.31 14.77
N ARG A 365 -27.50 8.16 14.23
CA ARG A 365 -28.88 7.78 13.84
C ARG A 365 -28.88 6.59 12.86
N LYS A 366 -27.84 6.47 12.03
CA LYS A 366 -27.61 5.39 11.07
C LYS A 366 -26.19 4.84 11.26
N PRO A 367 -26.00 3.69 11.94
CA PRO A 367 -24.69 3.22 12.38
C PRO A 367 -23.83 2.58 11.29
N PHE A 368 -24.43 2.12 10.19
CA PHE A 368 -23.71 1.47 9.09
C PHE A 368 -23.65 2.37 7.86
N PHE A 369 -22.57 2.29 7.08
CA PHE A 369 -22.38 3.05 5.84
C PHE A 369 -22.96 2.34 4.59
N TYR A 370 -23.10 1.01 4.61
CA TYR A 370 -23.72 0.23 3.51
C TYR A 370 -25.23 0.02 3.68
N CYS A 371 -25.69 -0.08 4.92
CA CYS A 371 -27.07 -0.37 5.28
C CYS A 371 -27.84 0.91 5.64
N ASP A 372 -29.03 1.11 5.09
CA ASP A 372 -29.91 2.23 5.45
C ASP A 372 -30.86 1.88 6.60
N VAL A 373 -30.28 1.49 7.73
CA VAL A 373 -31.01 1.14 8.95
C VAL A 373 -30.71 2.15 10.07
N ASN A 374 -31.72 2.44 10.89
CA ASN A 374 -31.54 3.18 12.14
C ASN A 374 -31.27 2.21 13.32
N GLN A 375 -31.00 2.76 14.50
CA GLN A 375 -30.67 1.92 15.67
C GLN A 375 -31.82 1.00 16.08
N ASP A 376 -33.07 1.46 16.01
CA ASP A 376 -34.24 0.65 16.37
C ASP A 376 -34.50 -0.45 15.34
N GLY A 377 -34.31 -0.14 14.05
CA GLY A 377 -34.39 -1.11 12.97
C GLY A 377 -33.31 -2.18 13.09
N LEU A 378 -32.11 -1.82 13.54
CA LEU A 378 -31.01 -2.78 13.72
C LEU A 378 -31.36 -3.88 14.74
N ARG A 379 -32.07 -3.52 15.83
CA ARG A 379 -32.52 -4.51 16.84
C ARG A 379 -33.53 -5.52 16.27
N ARG A 380 -34.15 -5.20 15.13
CA ARG A 380 -35.15 -6.02 14.45
C ARG A 380 -34.57 -6.82 13.28
N ILE A 381 -33.30 -6.61 12.93
CA ILE A 381 -32.62 -7.35 11.86
C ILE A 381 -32.02 -8.61 12.47
N ASN A 382 -32.47 -9.77 11.99
CA ASN A 382 -31.97 -11.07 12.43
C ASN A 382 -30.91 -11.62 11.47
N LYS A 383 -31.00 -11.32 10.16
CA LYS A 383 -30.03 -11.72 9.14
C LYS A 383 -29.54 -10.52 8.34
N GLY A 384 -28.29 -10.56 7.87
CA GLY A 384 -27.69 -9.48 7.09
C GLY A 384 -28.47 -9.13 5.81
N GLY A 385 -29.15 -10.11 5.20
CA GLY A 385 -29.98 -9.92 4.00
C GLY A 385 -31.27 -9.14 4.24
N ASP A 386 -31.75 -9.05 5.49
CA ASP A 386 -32.98 -8.33 5.83
C ASP A 386 -32.75 -6.80 5.88
N CYS A 387 -31.48 -6.37 5.73
CA CYS A 387 -31.11 -4.99 5.76
C CYS A 387 -31.29 -4.33 4.39
N GLN A 388 -32.07 -3.23 4.34
CA GLN A 388 -32.14 -2.42 3.14
C GLN A 388 -30.80 -1.73 2.86
N LEU A 389 -30.22 -1.97 1.69
CA LEU A 389 -28.99 -1.33 1.24
C LEU A 389 -29.19 0.18 1.02
N ARG A 390 -28.16 0.96 1.34
CA ARG A 390 -28.15 2.41 1.12
C ARG A 390 -27.80 2.75 -0.32
N THR A 391 -28.76 3.36 -1.01
CA THR A 391 -28.55 3.94 -2.34
C THR A 391 -27.80 5.28 -2.27
N LEU A 392 -27.20 5.70 -3.38
CA LEU A 392 -26.57 7.01 -3.49
C LEU A 392 -27.57 8.14 -3.25
N GLU A 393 -28.75 8.06 -3.87
CA GLU A 393 -29.78 9.07 -3.74
C GLU A 393 -30.21 9.27 -2.28
N LYS A 394 -30.40 8.19 -1.52
CA LYS A 394 -30.69 8.26 -0.09
C LYS A 394 -29.54 8.87 0.70
N TYR A 395 -28.31 8.51 0.36
CA TYR A 395 -27.13 9.12 0.98
C TYR A 395 -27.11 10.64 0.76
N ASP A 396 -27.34 11.08 -0.47
CA ASP A 396 -27.32 12.50 -0.82
C ASP A 396 -28.43 13.27 -0.12
N LYS A 397 -29.65 12.72 -0.08
CA LYS A 397 -30.76 13.27 0.71
C LYS A 397 -30.40 13.42 2.19
N ASN A 398 -29.77 12.40 2.80
CA ASN A 398 -29.35 12.46 4.20
C ASN A 398 -28.30 13.56 4.43
N CYS A 399 -27.32 13.69 3.53
CA CYS A 399 -26.31 14.73 3.61
C CYS A 399 -26.92 16.13 3.48
N MET A 400 -27.80 16.35 2.50
CA MET A 400 -28.52 17.62 2.34
C MET A 400 -29.31 17.97 3.60
N ALA A 401 -30.04 17.00 4.18
CA ALA A 401 -30.79 17.22 5.41
C ALA A 401 -29.90 17.67 6.60
N ILE A 402 -28.67 17.16 6.69
CA ILE A 402 -27.69 17.58 7.71
C ILE A 402 -27.20 19.00 7.43
N GLU A 403 -26.89 19.32 6.17
CA GLU A 403 -26.44 20.66 5.75
C GLU A 403 -27.52 21.72 6.04
N PHE A 404 -28.79 21.43 5.73
CA PHE A 404 -29.91 22.32 6.03
C PHE A 404 -30.21 22.45 7.53
N ALA A 405 -30.09 21.36 8.31
CA ALA A 405 -30.34 21.38 9.75
C ALA A 405 -29.30 22.18 10.54
N ASN A 406 -28.08 22.34 10.02
CA ASN A 406 -27.00 23.08 10.69
C ASN A 406 -27.01 24.59 10.40
N GLY A 407 -27.89 25.09 9.52
CA GLY A 407 -27.94 26.50 9.11
C GLY A 407 -26.64 26.99 8.42
N PRO A 408 -26.62 28.22 7.85
CA PRO A 408 -25.37 28.82 7.38
C PRO A 408 -24.42 28.99 8.58
N GLU A 409 -23.21 28.44 8.48
CA GLU A 409 -22.19 28.53 9.54
C GLU A 409 -22.06 29.99 10.00
N LYS A 410 -22.17 30.24 11.33
CA LYS A 410 -21.68 31.48 11.91
C LYS A 410 -20.19 31.57 11.62
N THR A 411 -19.82 32.36 10.61
CA THR A 411 -18.46 32.81 10.35
C THR A 411 -17.96 33.46 11.64
N LYS A 412 -17.17 32.73 12.44
CA LYS A 412 -16.41 33.35 13.52
C LYS A 412 -15.33 34.20 12.84
N LEU A 413 -15.57 35.51 12.85
CA LEU A 413 -14.58 36.56 12.62
C LEU A 413 -13.33 36.34 13.48
#